data_AF-A0A3P6L2I6-F1
#
_entry.id   AF-A0A3P6L2I6-F1
#
_cell.length_a   1.000
_cell.length_b   1.000
_cell.length_c   1.000
_cell.angle_alpha   90.00
_cell.angle_beta   90.00
_cell.angle_gamma   90.00
#
_symmetry.space_group_name_H-M   'P 1'
#
loop_
_entity.id
_entity.type
_entity.pdbx_description
1 polymer ?
#
loop_
_entity_poly.entity_id
_entity_poly.type
_entity_poly.pdbx_seq_one_letter_code
_entity_poly.pdbx_strand_id
1 'polypeptide(L)' 'MYQMEKITTGVSYTTSAVGTGYWFLQLLDRVSPSQWAAIGVLGSLLFGLLTYLTNLYFKIREDRRKAAWGE' A
#
# COMPACT_ATOMS: atom_id res chain seq x y z
N MET A 1 30.93 21.48 -20.87
CA MET A 1 30.29 21.05 -19.60
C MET A 1 28.83 20.64 -19.78
N TYR A 2 27.99 21.39 -20.50
CA TYR A 2 26.55 21.08 -20.71
C TYR A 2 26.21 19.71 -21.36
N GLN A 3 27.07 19.22 -22.26
CA GLN A 3 26.88 17.91 -22.93
C GLN A 3 27.14 16.73 -21.98
N MET A 4 28.10 16.85 -21.05
CA MET A 4 28.40 15.80 -20.07
C MET A 4 27.28 15.67 -19.03
N GLU A 5 26.69 16.78 -18.59
CA GLU A 5 25.53 16.73 -17.69
C GLU A 5 24.34 16.00 -18.32
N LYS A 6 24.03 16.21 -19.61
CA LYS A 6 22.95 15.49 -20.30
C LYS A 6 23.22 13.99 -20.45
N ILE A 7 24.45 13.59 -20.78
CA ILE A 7 24.84 12.18 -20.92
C ILE A 7 24.84 11.50 -19.55
N THR A 8 25.47 12.10 -18.54
CA THR A 8 25.49 11.57 -17.17
C THR A 8 24.09 11.49 -16.57
N THR A 9 23.23 12.48 -16.84
CA THR A 9 21.82 12.45 -16.41
C THR A 9 21.03 11.35 -17.12
N GLY A 10 21.19 11.17 -18.44
CA GLY A 10 20.54 10.08 -19.17
C GLY A 10 21.02 8.68 -18.75
N VAL A 11 22.32 8.53 -18.48
CA VAL A 11 22.90 7.30 -17.92
C VAL A 11 22.42 7.07 -16.48
N SER A 12 22.26 8.12 -15.68
CA SER A 12 21.76 8.01 -14.31
C SER A 12 20.29 7.62 -14.26
N TYR A 13 19.43 8.17 -15.13
CA TYR A 13 18.03 7.79 -15.23
C TYR A 13 17.85 6.35 -15.71
N THR A 14 18.62 5.93 -16.72
CA THR A 14 18.58 4.54 -17.21
C THR A 14 19.11 3.57 -16.17
N THR A 15 20.23 3.87 -15.50
CA THR A 15 20.77 3.04 -14.41
C THR A 15 19.82 2.98 -13.21
N SER A 16 19.14 4.09 -12.87
CA SER A 16 18.17 4.12 -11.77
C SER A 16 16.90 3.35 -12.10
N ALA A 17 16.39 3.45 -13.34
CA ALA A 17 15.24 2.67 -13.80
C ALA A 17 15.56 1.17 -13.85
N VAL A 18 16.74 0.80 -14.37
CA VAL A 18 17.21 -0.59 -14.41
C VAL A 18 17.46 -1.12 -13.00
N GLY A 19 18.09 -0.33 -12.12
CA GLY A 19 18.34 -0.70 -10.73
C GLY A 19 17.06 -0.87 -9.90
N THR A 20 16.08 0.01 -10.11
CA THR A 20 14.76 -0.11 -9.47
C THR A 20 14.00 -1.33 -9.99
N GLY A 21 14.04 -1.56 -11.31
CA GLY A 21 13.44 -2.75 -11.93
C GLY A 21 14.06 -4.05 -11.44
N TYR A 22 15.39 -4.11 -11.33
CA TYR A 22 16.10 -5.27 -10.81
C TYR A 22 15.76 -5.53 -9.34
N TRP A 23 15.76 -4.48 -8.49
CA TRP A 23 15.32 -4.61 -7.10
C TRP A 23 13.87 -5.12 -6.99
N PHE A 24 12.97 -4.64 -7.85
CA PHE A 24 11.58 -5.05 -7.86
C PHE A 24 11.39 -6.51 -8.28
N LEU A 25 12.08 -6.94 -9.35
CA LEU A 25 12.09 -8.34 -9.77
C LEU A 25 12.69 -9.23 -8.67
N GLN A 26 13.75 -8.76 -8.01
CA GLN A 26 14.35 -9.48 -6.89
C GLN A 26 13.38 -9.61 -5.70
N LEU A 27 12.56 -8.60 -5.43
CA LEU A 27 11.50 -8.70 -4.42
C LEU A 27 10.43 -9.72 -4.81
N LEU A 28 10.02 -9.74 -6.08
CA LEU A 28 9.06 -10.71 -6.60
C LEU A 28 9.59 -12.15 -6.50
N ASP A 29 10.85 -12.38 -6.86
CA ASP A 29 11.49 -13.70 -6.81
C ASP A 29 11.77 -14.17 -5.37
N ARG A 30 12.02 -13.24 -4.44
CA ARG A 30 12.29 -13.56 -3.03
C ARG A 30 11.07 -14.04 -2.27
N VAL A 31 9.87 -13.63 -2.70
CA VAL A 31 8.63 -13.95 -2.00
C VAL A 31 7.86 -14.95 -2.86
N SER A 32 7.73 -16.18 -2.37
CA SER A 32 7.00 -17.23 -3.08
C SER A 32 5.51 -16.85 -3.29
N PRO A 33 4.83 -17.41 -4.30
CA PRO A 33 3.42 -17.11 -4.57
C PRO A 33 2.50 -17.31 -3.34
N SER A 34 2.80 -18.29 -2.50
CA SER A 34 2.04 -18.55 -1.26
C SER A 34 2.28 -17.49 -0.18
N GLN A 35 3.48 -16.90 -0.10
CA GLN A 35 3.75 -15.80 0.82
C GLN A 35 3.08 -14.51 0.38
N TRP A 36 3.05 -14.21 -0.93
CA TRP A 36 2.25 -13.12 -1.48
C TRP A 36 0.76 -13.29 -1.16
N ALA A 37 0.22 -14.49 -1.35
CA ALA A 37 -1.16 -14.80 -0.99
C ALA A 37 -1.41 -14.60 0.51
N ALA A 38 -0.50 -15.05 1.38
CA ALA A 38 -0.61 -14.86 2.83
C ALA A 38 -0.62 -13.37 3.23
N ILE A 39 0.25 -12.54 2.63
CA ILE A 39 0.26 -11.09 2.85
C ILE A 39 -1.07 -10.47 2.41
N GLY A 40 -1.59 -10.87 1.25
CA GLY A 40 -2.88 -10.41 0.74
C GLY A 40 -4.05 -10.81 1.65
N VAL A 41 -4.06 -12.03 2.16
CA VAL A 41 -5.08 -12.52 3.09
C VAL A 41 -5.01 -11.79 4.43
N LEU A 42 -3.82 -11.66 5.02
CA LEU A 42 -3.66 -10.92 6.29
C LEU A 42 -4.04 -9.44 6.13
N GLY A 43 -3.61 -8.82 5.04
CA GLY A 43 -3.96 -7.43 4.71
C GLY A 43 -5.47 -7.26 4.56
N SER A 44 -6.12 -8.08 3.73
CA SER A 44 -7.57 -8.00 3.52
C SER A 44 -8.39 -8.31 4.78
N LEU A 45 -7.95 -9.26 5.62
CA LEU A 45 -8.57 -9.52 6.92
C LEU A 45 -8.47 -8.31 7.85
N LEU A 46 -7.28 -7.70 7.95
CA LEU A 46 -7.08 -6.49 8.76
C LEU A 46 -7.92 -5.32 8.24
N PHE A 47 -7.91 -5.07 6.93
CA PHE A 47 -8.72 -4.03 6.31
C PHE A 47 -10.22 -4.30 6.50
N GLY A 48 -10.68 -5.54 6.33
CA GLY A 48 -12.07 -5.92 6.57
C GLY A 48 -12.49 -5.68 8.01
N LEU A 49 -11.63 -6.02 8.97
CA LEU A 49 -11.85 -5.72 10.39
C LEU A 49 -11.91 -4.22 10.65
N LEU A 50 -10.98 -3.44 10.08
CA LEU A 50 -11.00 -1.98 10.19
C LEU A 50 -12.27 -1.35 9.60
N THR A 51 -12.72 -1.84 8.45
CA THR A 51 -13.98 -1.41 7.84
C THR A 51 -15.17 -1.76 8.74
N TYR A 52 -15.20 -2.95 9.31
CA TYR A 52 -16.24 -3.35 10.26
C TYR A 52 -16.23 -2.45 11.51
N LEU A 53 -15.08 -2.23 12.12
CA LEU A 53 -14.93 -1.37 13.30
C LEU A 53 -15.31 0.08 13.01
N THR A 54 -14.98 0.58 11.82
CA THR A 54 -15.36 1.93 11.39
C THR A 54 -16.88 2.04 11.27
N ASN A 55 -17.55 1.04 10.67
CA ASN A 55 -19.01 0.98 10.62
C ASN A 55 -19.63 0.90 12.01
N LEU A 56 -19.08 0.03 12.87
CA LEU A 56 -19.54 -0.13 14.25
C LEU A 56 -19.40 1.18 15.04
N TYR A 57 -18.26 1.86 14.92
CA TYR A 57 -18.02 3.15 15.56
C TYR A 57 -19.08 4.18 15.13
N PHE A 58 -19.35 4.29 13.83
CA PHE A 58 -20.38 5.21 13.35
C PHE A 58 -21.77 4.83 13.82
N LYS A 59 -22.09 3.53 13.86
CA LYS A 59 -23.37 3.03 14.34
C LYS A 59 -23.58 3.36 15.81
N ILE A 60 -22.60 3.09 16.68
CA ILE A 60 -22.67 3.44 18.10
C ILE A 60 -22.82 4.95 18.28
N ARG A 61 -22.07 5.75 17.52
CA ARG A 61 -22.17 7.21 17.59
C ARG A 61 -23.54 7.70 17.13
N GLU A 62 -24.13 7.08 16.12
CA GLU A 62 -25.46 7.39 15.63
C GLU A 62 -26.55 6.99 16.63
N ASP A 63 -26.49 5.78 17.18
CA ASP A 63 -27.42 5.28 18.20
C ASP A 63 -27.38 6.18 19.45
N ARG A 64 -26.19 6.62 19.87
CA ARG A 64 -26.04 7.61 20.96
C ARG A 64 -26.66 8.96 20.64
N ARG A 65 -26.67 9.40 19.38
CA ARG A 65 -27.35 10.64 18.99
C ARG A 65 -28.87 10.47 19.01
N LYS A 66 -29.38 9.35 18.51
CA LYS A 66 -30.83 9.05 18.52
C LYS A 66 -31.37 8.95 19.95
N ALA A 67 -30.65 8.26 20.84
CA ALA A 67 -31.02 8.18 22.25
C ALA A 67 -31.00 9.54 22.97
N ALA A 68 -30.12 10.46 22.55
CA ALA A 68 -30.09 11.83 23.09
C ALA A 68 -31.23 12.71 22.56
N TRP A 69 -31.88 12.31 21.47
CA TRP A 69 -33.00 13.03 20.84
C TRP A 69 -34.37 12.52 21.33
N GLY A 70 -34.39 11.52 22.22
CA GLY A 70 -35.58 11.14 22.99
C GLY A 70 -36.61 10.27 22.26
N GLU A 71 -36.19 9.50 21.25
CA GLU A 71 -36.96 8.35 20.72
C GLU A 71 -36.56 7.05 21.42
#